data_AF-A0A2M8LHF8-F1
#
_entry.id   AF-A0A2M8LHF8-F1
#
_cell.length_a   1.000
_cell.length_b   1.000
_cell.length_c   1.000
_cell.angle_alpha   90.00
_cell.angle_beta   90.00
_cell.angle_gamma   90.00
#
_symmetry.space_group_name_H-M   'P 1'
#
loop_
_entity.id
_entity.type
_entity.pdbx_description
1 polymer ?
#
loop_
_entity_poly.entity_id
_entity_poly.type
_entity_poly.pdbx_seq_one_letter_code
_entity_poly.pdbx_strand_id
1 'polypeptide(L)'
;MSPFIRIPLGLAIMVVGFFMVKKTDVVLSWFGSVPFAEEKFGAGGSRFFYKLLGVAVVFLGIFISTNIISGILEDLAGILTHTSD
;
A
#
# COMPACT_ATOMS: atom_id res chain seq x y z
N MET A 1 -13.30 -11.49 -6.94
CA MET A 1 -14.12 -10.71 -5.98
C MET A 1 -14.92 -9.70 -6.77
N SER A 2 -16.22 -9.53 -6.47
CA SER A 2 -17.05 -8.58 -7.21
C SER A 2 -16.47 -7.15 -7.12
N PRO A 3 -16.57 -6.35 -8.19
CA PRO A 3 -16.10 -4.96 -8.20
C PRO A 3 -16.63 -4.13 -7.04
N PHE A 4 -17.86 -4.43 -6.61
CA PHE A 4 -18.57 -3.80 -5.52
C PHE A 4 -17.95 -4.01 -4.13
N ILE A 5 -17.12 -5.04 -3.93
CA ILE A 5 -16.44 -5.32 -2.65
C ILE A 5 -15.00 -4.81 -2.66
N ARG A 6 -14.29 -4.97 -3.79
CA ARG A 6 -12.87 -4.57 -3.90
C ARG A 6 -12.66 -3.05 -3.80
N ILE A 7 -13.55 -2.25 -4.39
CA ILE A 7 -13.44 -0.79 -4.41
C ILE A 7 -13.58 -0.20 -3.00
N PRO A 8 -14.67 -0.48 -2.24
CA PRO A 8 -14.78 0.03 -0.88
C PRO A 8 -13.71 -0.53 0.07
N LEU A 9 -13.28 -1.78 -0.12
CA LEU A 9 -12.18 -2.36 0.66
C LEU A 9 -10.85 -1.65 0.39
N GLY A 10 -10.52 -1.41 -0.88
CA GLY A 10 -9.33 -0.66 -1.26
C GLY A 10 -9.36 0.77 -0.72
N LEU A 11 -10.51 1.45 -0.80
CA LEU A 11 -10.73 2.77 -0.20
C LEU A 11 -10.55 2.75 1.32
N ALA A 12 -11.08 1.75 2.02
CA ALA A 12 -10.89 1.61 3.46
C ALA A 12 -9.40 1.46 3.81
N ILE A 13 -8.66 0.65 3.07
CA ILE A 13 -7.21 0.47 3.26
C ILE A 13 -6.45 1.77 2.97
N MET A 14 -6.82 2.51 1.92
CA MET A 14 -6.23 3.81 1.63
C MET A 14 -6.45 4.81 2.76
N VAL A 15 -7.66 4.86 3.34
CA VAL A 15 -7.97 5.72 4.48
C VAL A 15 -7.13 5.33 5.70
N VAL A 16 -6.97 4.03 5.98
CA VAL A 16 -6.11 3.54 7.06
C VAL A 16 -4.65 3.96 6.83
N GLY A 17 -4.12 3.76 5.62
CA GLY A 17 -2.77 4.18 5.25
C GLY A 17 -2.56 5.68 5.41
N PHE A 18 -3.54 6.50 4.99
CA PHE A 18 -3.52 7.95 5.17
C PHE A 18 -3.50 8.35 6.65
N PHE A 19 -4.30 7.69 7.50
CA PHE A 19 -4.26 7.94 8.94
C PHE A 19 -2.91 7.56 9.57
N MET A 20 -2.27 6.49 9.10
CA MET A 20 -0.91 6.11 9.50
C MET A 20 0.11 7.21 9.16
N VAL A 21 0.00 7.82 7.98
CA VAL A 21 0.87 8.94 7.57
C VAL A 21 0.57 10.19 8.39
N LYS A 22 -0.70 10.55 8.59
CA LYS A 22 -1.11 11.75 9.31
C LYS A 22 -0.79 11.68 10.80
N LYS A 23 -1.01 10.53 11.44
CA LYS A 23 -0.81 10.31 12.88
C LYS A 23 0.41 9.44 13.15
N THR A 24 1.55 9.82 12.57
CA THR A 24 2.77 9.04 12.72
C THR A 24 3.26 8.97 14.17
N ASP A 25 3.02 10.01 14.98
CA ASP A 25 3.41 10.00 16.40
C ASP A 25 2.64 8.96 17.22
N VAL A 26 1.40 8.67 16.84
CA VAL A 26 0.60 7.60 17.47
C VAL A 26 1.21 6.24 17.14
N VAL A 27 1.54 6.03 15.87
CA VAL A 27 2.20 4.80 15.39
C VAL A 27 3.56 4.63 16.08
N LEU A 28 4.34 5.70 16.16
CA LEU A 28 5.63 5.71 16.87
C LEU A 28 5.46 5.42 18.37
N SER A 29 4.41 5.93 19.01
CA SER A 29 4.15 5.68 20.43
C SER A 29 3.74 4.23 20.72
N TRP A 30 3.15 3.54 19.74
CA TRP A 30 2.72 2.15 19.88
C TRP A 30 3.84 1.15 19.55
N PHE A 31 4.61 1.40 18.51
CA PHE A 31 5.65 0.49 18.03
C PHE A 31 7.06 0.84 18.52
N GLY A 32 7.27 2.07 19.00
CA GLY A 32 8.57 2.57 19.43
C GLY A 32 9.49 2.97 18.27
N SER A 33 10.72 3.34 18.63
CA SER A 33 11.75 3.68 17.65
C SER A 33 12.32 2.42 16.98
N VAL A 34 12.54 2.46 15.67
CA VAL A 34 13.12 1.36 14.91
C VAL A 34 14.63 1.60 14.75
N PRO A 35 15.52 0.74 15.29
CA PRO A 35 16.97 0.95 15.24
C PRO A 35 17.52 1.07 13.81
N PHE A 36 17.02 0.23 12.90
CA PHE A 36 17.36 0.27 11.47
C PHE A 36 16.98 1.62 10.83
N ALA A 37 15.85 2.19 11.23
CA ALA A 37 15.39 3.47 10.69
C ALA A 37 16.24 4.63 11.22
N GLU A 38 16.60 4.61 12.51
CA GLU A 38 17.51 5.62 13.08
C GLU A 38 18.92 5.52 12.47
N GLU A 39 19.41 4.31 12.19
CA GLU A 39 20.72 4.10 11.57
C GLU A 39 20.76 4.57 10.10
N LYS A 40 19.69 4.31 9.33
CA LYS A 40 19.62 4.67 7.90
C LYS A 40 19.20 6.11 7.64
N PHE A 41 18.31 6.66 8.45
CA PHE A 41 17.71 7.98 8.20
C PHE A 41 18.15 9.04 9.24
N GLY A 42 18.97 8.68 10.22
CA GLY A 42 19.45 9.58 11.27
C GLY A 42 18.41 9.82 12.37
N ALA A 43 18.66 10.83 13.22
CA ALA A 43 17.81 11.13 14.37
C ALA A 43 16.37 11.46 13.96
N GLY A 44 15.41 10.67 14.44
CA GLY A 44 13.99 10.76 14.05
C GLY A 44 13.64 9.96 12.79
N GLY A 45 14.57 9.15 12.30
CA GLY A 45 14.41 8.27 11.15
C GLY A 45 13.21 7.33 11.26
N SER A 46 12.87 6.91 12.48
CA SER A 46 11.68 6.09 12.75
C SER A 46 10.39 6.78 12.30
N ARG A 47 10.25 8.09 12.51
CA ARG A 47 9.08 8.86 12.05
C ARG A 47 8.98 8.87 10.54
N PHE A 48 10.11 9.03 9.86
CA PHE A 48 10.15 9.00 8.41
C PHE A 48 9.80 7.61 7.87
N PHE A 49 10.32 6.55 8.49
CA PHE A 49 10.04 5.17 8.14
C PHE A 49 8.56 4.81 8.28
N TYR A 50 7.90 5.21 9.37
CA TYR A 50 6.46 4.96 9.54
C TYR A 50 5.60 5.73 8.53
N LYS A 51 6.02 6.93 8.10
CA LYS A 51 5.35 7.64 7.00
C LYS A 51 5.51 6.89 5.68
N LEU A 52 6.71 6.40 5.36
CA LEU A 52 6.94 5.58 4.16
C LEU A 52 6.10 4.31 4.18
N LEU A 53 5.98 3.66 5.33
CA LEU A 53 5.14 2.47 5.49
C LEU A 53 3.66 2.82 5.28
N GLY A 54 3.18 3.93 5.84
CA GLY A 54 1.82 4.43 5.62
C GLY A 54 1.54 4.73 4.14
N VAL A 55 2.49 5.35 3.44
CA VAL A 55 2.40 5.59 1.99
C VAL A 55 2.33 4.26 1.22
N ALA A 56 3.15 3.26 1.58
CA ALA A 56 3.08 1.93 0.96
C ALA A 56 1.71 1.27 1.19
N VAL A 57 1.11 1.40 2.36
CA VAL A 57 -0.25 0.90 2.65
C VAL A 57 -1.31 1.59 1.77
N VAL A 58 -1.17 2.90 1.52
CA VAL A 58 -2.04 3.60 0.56
C VAL A 58 -1.91 3.00 -0.84
N PHE A 59 -0.68 2.76 -1.30
CA PHE A 59 -0.45 2.11 -2.60
C PHE A 59 -1.06 0.69 -2.66
N LEU A 60 -0.96 -0.10 -1.58
CA LEU A 60 -1.63 -1.40 -1.51
C LEU A 60 -3.15 -1.28 -1.63
N GLY A 61 -3.76 -0.29 -1.00
CA GLY A 61 -5.19 0.01 -1.15
C GLY A 61 -5.56 0.33 -2.61
N ILE A 62 -4.73 1.11 -3.31
CA ILE A 62 -4.92 1.42 -4.74
C ILE A 62 -4.81 0.16 -5.60
N PHE A 63 -3.82 -0.70 -5.35
CA PHE A 63 -3.65 -1.95 -6.08
C PHE A 63 -4.84 -2.89 -5.91
N ILE A 64 -5.36 -3.02 -4.68
CA ILE A 64 -6.54 -3.84 -4.38
C ILE A 64 -7.80 -3.26 -5.04
N SER A 65 -7.97 -1.94 -4.98
CA SER A 65 -9.12 -1.25 -5.58
C SER A 65 -9.15 -1.41 -7.10
N THR A 66 -8.00 -1.23 -7.75
CA THR A 66 -7.87 -1.22 -9.21
C THR A 66 -7.80 -2.63 -9.79
N ASN A 67 -7.48 -3.63 -8.96
CA ASN A 67 -7.32 -5.02 -9.38
C ASN A 67 -6.39 -5.17 -10.58
N ILE A 68 -5.24 -4.47 -10.51
CA ILE A 68 -4.23 -4.45 -11.57
C ILE A 68 -3.69 -5.84 -11.87
N ILE A 69 -3.63 -6.73 -10.87
CA ILE A 69 -3.15 -8.11 -11.03
C ILE A 69 -4.02 -8.89 -12.00
N SER A 70 -5.35 -8.78 -11.92
CA SER A 70 -6.23 -9.44 -12.90
C SER A 70 -6.05 -8.87 -14.30
N GLY A 71 -5.94 -7.55 -14.45
CA GLY A 71 -5.71 -6.92 -15.76
C GLY A 71 -4.38 -7.35 -16.40
N ILE A 72 -3.29 -7.38 -15.62
CA ILE A 72 -1.99 -7.85 -16.12
C ILE A 72 -2.05 -9.32 -16.51
N LEU A 73 -2.67 -10.19 -15.70
CA LEU A 73 -2.76 -11.61 -16.03
C LEU A 73 -3.63 -11.87 -17.26
N GLU A 74 -4.68 -11.07 -17.48
CA GLU A 74 -5.54 -11.14 -18.67
C GLU A 74 -4.80 -10.67 -19.92
N ASP A 75 -4.09 -9.54 -19.84
CA ASP A 75 -3.25 -9.03 -20.95
C ASP A 75 -2.13 -10.02 -21.30
N LEU A 76 -1.43 -10.56 -20.29
CA LEU A 76 -0.38 -11.55 -20.50
C LEU A 76 -0.93 -12.87 -21.05
N ALA A 77 -2.10 -13.32 -20.57
CA ALA A 77 -2.78 -14.48 -21.13
C ALA A 77 -3.19 -14.23 -22.58
N GLY A 78 -3.68 -13.03 -22.93
CA GLY A 78 -4.03 -12.65 -24.29
C GLY A 78 -2.83 -12.69 -25.25
N ILE A 79 -1.69 -12.16 -24.81
CA ILE A 79 -0.43 -12.20 -25.57
C ILE A 79 0.05 -13.65 -25.78
N LEU A 80 -0.03 -14.49 -24.75
CA LEU A 80 0.47 -15.87 -24.80
C LEU A 80 -0.47 -16.83 -25.55
N THR A 81 -1.77 -16.55 -25.56
CA THR A 81 -2.77 -17.40 -26.21
C THR A 81 -3.05 -17.03 -27.67
N HIS A 82 -2.46 -15.93 -28.19
CA HIS A 82 -2.60 -15.51 -29.58
C HIS A 82 -4.07 -15.57 -30.08
N THR A 83 -5.00 -15.02 -29.31
CA THR A 83 -6.37 -14.82 -29.83
C THR A 83 -6.28 -13.75 -30.91
N SER A 84 -6.27 -14.20 -32.16
CA SER A 84 -6.45 -13.40 -33.36
C SER A 84 -7.95 -13.35 -33.63
N ASP A 85 -8.65 -12.38 -33.03
CA ASP A 85 -9.97 -11.95 -33.49
C ASP A 85 -9.94 -10.43 -33.71
#